data_AF-A0A1A8GDL5-F1
#
_entry.id   AF-A0A1A8GDL5-F1
#
_cell.length_a   1.000
_cell.length_b   1.000
_cell.length_c   1.000
_cell.angle_alpha   90.00
_cell.angle_beta   90.00
_cell.angle_gamma   90.00
#
_symmetry.space_group_name_H-M   'P 1'
#
loop_
_entity.id
_entity.type
_entity.pdbx_description
1 polymer ?
#
loop_
_entity_poly.entity_id
_entity_poly.type
_entity_poly.pdbx_seq_one_letter_code
_entity_poly.pdbx_strand_id
1 'polypeptide(L)'
;TTHAVEHHGVVLVYKQLSADPNNHSFHIYMATNSASDIKDIGKQVRSCKKSYMKIDKPPTCKLDEGTYRLLSEPEGEIRPQDLKFTLAVTKMKGYFEAFFEQPPPFKLSLIEIDSEETVWTATIRDGDCVDHTEKKPRKRTISGRQRSSSPSEEETTCKRPRWQDESDGVKAALAQGEDMTEKQFLKVAKQLGSEWKQVAIYLGLKSRELDDIQAAEKDLNMQKLKMLVEWKSRRGPGEATASHLLESLEDLEDLPNEVYQILKDMRDNPSVK
;
A
#
# COMPACT_ATOMS: atom_id res chain seq x y z
N THR A 1 22.58 44.14 -17.71
CA THR A 1 22.90 43.11 -16.69
C THR A 1 21.64 42.76 -15.94
N THR A 2 20.86 41.84 -16.48
CA THR A 2 19.70 41.27 -15.78
C THR A 2 20.24 40.24 -14.81
N HIS A 3 20.31 40.60 -13.52
CA HIS A 3 20.60 39.62 -12.47
C HIS A 3 19.51 38.55 -12.51
N ALA A 4 19.87 37.31 -12.82
CA ALA A 4 18.97 36.17 -12.70
C ALA A 4 18.52 36.11 -11.24
N VAL A 5 17.20 36.14 -11.01
CA VAL A 5 16.62 36.00 -9.68
C VAL A 5 16.91 34.58 -9.23
N GLU A 6 17.74 34.39 -8.21
CA GLU A 6 18.12 33.05 -7.74
C GLU A 6 16.92 32.38 -7.05
N HIS A 7 16.25 31.48 -7.78
CA HIS A 7 15.16 30.69 -7.24
C HIS A 7 15.70 29.52 -6.40
N HIS A 8 15.43 29.58 -5.10
CA HIS A 8 15.81 28.52 -4.17
C HIS A 8 14.84 27.34 -4.32
N GLY A 9 15.38 26.24 -4.83
CA GLY A 9 14.70 24.96 -4.99
C GLY A 9 15.05 23.97 -3.90
N VAL A 10 14.29 22.90 -3.82
CA VAL A 10 14.59 21.75 -2.96
C VAL A 10 14.41 20.44 -3.72
N VAL A 11 15.25 19.46 -3.39
CA VAL A 11 15.13 18.07 -3.84
C VAL A 11 14.68 17.21 -2.67
N LEU A 12 13.57 16.51 -2.83
CA LEU A 12 13.02 15.61 -1.82
C LEU A 12 13.20 14.17 -2.29
N VAL A 13 13.91 13.38 -1.49
CA VAL A 13 14.18 11.96 -1.76
C VAL A 13 13.31 11.11 -0.85
N TYR A 14 12.56 10.18 -1.44
CA TYR A 14 11.75 9.21 -0.72
C TYR A 14 12.17 7.80 -1.11
N LYS A 15 12.47 6.94 -0.14
CA LYS A 15 12.71 5.51 -0.38
C LYS A 15 11.39 4.76 -0.26
N GLN A 16 11.11 3.89 -1.22
CA GLN A 16 9.98 2.98 -1.13
C GLN A 16 10.24 1.94 -0.03
N LEU A 17 9.29 1.77 0.89
CA LEU A 17 9.31 0.69 1.86
C LEU A 17 8.71 -0.56 1.23
N SER A 18 9.41 -1.68 1.40
CA SER A 18 9.05 -2.96 0.81
C SER A 18 9.47 -4.08 1.75
N ALA A 19 8.73 -5.20 1.74
CA ALA A 19 9.11 -6.40 2.49
C ALA A 19 10.33 -7.11 1.91
N ASP A 20 10.69 -6.81 0.66
CA ASP A 20 11.91 -7.29 0.02
C ASP A 20 13.12 -6.46 0.50
N PRO A 21 14.11 -7.08 1.17
CA PRO A 21 15.31 -6.38 1.62
C PRO A 21 16.17 -5.84 0.47
N ASN A 22 15.99 -6.35 -0.75
CA ASN A 22 16.72 -5.90 -1.95
C ASN A 22 15.99 -4.77 -2.69
N ASN A 23 14.92 -4.21 -2.11
CA ASN A 23 14.24 -3.09 -2.72
C ASN A 23 15.00 -1.77 -2.49
N HIS A 24 15.65 -1.31 -3.54
CA HIS A 24 16.31 -0.02 -3.59
C HIS A 24 15.62 0.89 -4.59
N SER A 25 14.29 1.09 -4.40
CA SER A 25 13.49 2.01 -5.19
C SER A 25 13.32 3.35 -4.48
N PHE A 26 13.50 4.44 -5.23
CA PHE A 26 13.44 5.81 -4.72
C PHE A 26 12.60 6.69 -5.64
N HIS A 27 11.85 7.62 -5.05
CA HIS A 27 11.22 8.73 -5.73
C HIS A 27 11.93 10.04 -5.39
N ILE A 28 12.38 10.77 -6.41
CA ILE A 28 13.09 12.03 -6.28
C ILE A 28 12.19 13.13 -6.87
N TYR A 29 11.76 14.05 -6.01
CA TYR A 29 10.92 15.19 -6.39
C TYR A 29 11.74 16.47 -6.41
N MET A 30 11.42 17.34 -7.37
CA MET A 30 11.92 18.72 -7.44
C MET A 30 10.78 19.67 -7.06
N ALA A 31 11.07 20.64 -6.18
CA ALA A 31 10.08 21.57 -5.69
C ALA A 31 10.67 22.97 -5.47
N THR A 32 9.81 23.99 -5.40
CA THR A 32 10.25 25.27 -4.84
C THR A 32 10.51 25.11 -3.35
N ASN A 33 11.40 25.93 -2.77
CA ASN A 33 11.59 25.99 -1.32
C ASN A 33 10.43 26.72 -0.61
N SER A 34 9.19 26.33 -0.93
CA SER A 34 7.99 26.81 -0.28
C SER A 34 7.38 25.70 0.57
N ALA A 35 6.94 26.06 1.78
CA ALA A 35 6.30 25.10 2.68
C ALA A 35 5.04 24.48 2.08
N SER A 36 4.36 25.19 1.16
CA SER A 36 3.19 24.69 0.44
C SER A 36 3.56 23.57 -0.52
N ASP A 37 4.53 23.79 -1.42
CA ASP A 37 4.96 22.77 -2.39
C ASP A 37 5.48 21.52 -1.69
N ILE A 38 6.30 21.69 -0.64
CA ILE A 38 6.85 20.57 0.14
C ILE A 38 5.72 19.77 0.81
N LYS A 39 4.70 20.45 1.36
CA LYS A 39 3.54 19.79 1.98
C LYS A 39 2.70 19.04 0.95
N ASP A 40 2.49 19.62 -0.23
CA ASP A 40 1.67 19.01 -1.27
C ASP A 40 2.36 17.78 -1.88
N ILE A 41 3.68 17.82 -2.08
CA ILE A 41 4.46 16.61 -2.42
C ILE A 41 4.34 15.58 -1.30
N GLY A 42 4.46 15.99 -0.04
CA GLY A 42 4.26 15.07 1.09
C GLY A 42 2.87 14.42 1.11
N LYS A 43 1.80 15.17 0.74
CA LYS A 43 0.45 14.62 0.59
C LYS A 43 0.38 13.65 -0.60
N GLN A 44 0.99 14.00 -1.72
CA GLN A 44 1.05 13.15 -2.92
C GLN A 44 1.73 11.82 -2.61
N VAL A 45 2.89 11.83 -1.95
CA VAL A 45 3.61 10.62 -1.54
C VAL A 45 2.78 9.79 -0.55
N ARG A 46 2.12 10.42 0.44
CA ARG A 46 1.23 9.71 1.37
C ARG A 46 -0.02 9.15 0.71
N SER A 47 -0.46 9.73 -0.41
CA SER A 47 -1.58 9.20 -1.19
C SER A 47 -1.17 8.04 -2.11
N CYS A 48 0.14 7.78 -2.27
CA CYS A 48 0.59 6.62 -3.02
C CYS A 48 0.23 5.32 -2.28
N LYS A 49 -0.12 4.29 -3.05
CA LYS A 49 -0.46 2.96 -2.51
C LYS A 49 0.72 2.26 -1.83
N LYS A 50 1.94 2.63 -2.21
CA LYS A 50 3.19 2.13 -1.65
C LYS A 50 3.60 3.02 -0.48
N SER A 51 4.13 2.42 0.58
CA SER A 51 4.69 3.17 1.70
C SER A 51 6.06 3.74 1.33
N TYR A 52 6.33 4.97 1.75
CA TYR A 52 7.60 5.66 1.47
C TYR A 52 8.13 6.31 2.75
N MET A 53 9.45 6.23 2.94
CA MET A 53 10.16 7.00 3.95
C MET A 53 10.90 8.16 3.31
N LYS A 54 10.81 9.34 3.91
CA LYS A 54 11.60 10.49 3.48
C LYS A 54 13.04 10.31 3.95
N ILE A 55 14.00 10.52 3.04
CA ILE A 55 15.42 10.57 3.37
C ILE A 55 15.83 12.03 3.51
N ASP A 56 16.38 12.38 4.67
CA ASP A 56 16.90 13.73 4.90
C ASP A 56 18.24 13.90 4.18
N LYS A 57 18.22 14.64 3.07
CA LYS A 57 19.38 15.03 2.27
C LYS A 57 19.51 16.54 2.19
N PRO A 58 20.68 17.08 1.77
CA PRO A 58 20.90 18.51 1.67
C PRO A 58 19.71 19.17 0.96
N PRO A 59 18.98 20.07 1.65
CA PRO A 59 17.64 20.42 1.23
C PRO A 59 17.62 21.34 0.02
N THR A 60 18.65 22.15 -0.20
CA THR A 60 18.58 23.31 -1.09
C THR A 60 19.47 23.17 -2.32
N CYS A 61 18.92 23.55 -3.46
CA CYS A 61 19.62 23.71 -4.74
C CYS A 61 19.08 24.92 -5.49
N LYS A 62 19.71 25.29 -6.60
CA LYS A 62 19.18 26.29 -7.53
C LYS A 62 18.29 25.56 -8.53
N LEU A 63 17.00 25.89 -8.57
CA LEU A 63 16.05 25.32 -9.53
C LEU A 63 15.26 26.42 -10.20
N ASP A 64 15.45 26.52 -11.52
CA ASP A 64 14.71 27.40 -12.42
C ASP A 64 13.86 26.60 -13.41
N GLU A 65 12.93 27.28 -14.09
CA GLU A 65 12.09 26.62 -15.10
C GLU A 65 12.94 26.07 -16.25
N GLY A 66 13.01 24.74 -16.33
CA GLY A 66 13.93 24.06 -17.23
C GLY A 66 13.68 22.57 -17.28
N THR A 67 14.53 21.85 -18.01
CA THR A 67 14.51 20.40 -18.09
C THR A 67 15.73 19.83 -17.38
N TYR A 68 15.50 18.88 -16.49
CA TYR A 68 16.52 18.31 -15.64
C TYR A 68 16.66 16.81 -15.90
N ARG A 69 17.86 16.30 -15.64
CA ARG A 69 18.20 14.88 -15.71
C ARG A 69 18.81 14.44 -14.40
N LEU A 70 18.39 13.27 -13.93
CA LEU A 70 18.96 12.64 -12.74
C LEU A 70 19.94 11.55 -13.16
N LEU A 71 21.17 11.62 -12.67
CA LEU A 71 22.21 10.61 -12.85
C LEU A 71 22.52 9.91 -11.53
N SER A 72 23.02 8.69 -11.62
CA SER A 72 23.45 7.92 -10.45
C SER A 72 24.77 7.20 -10.65
N GLU A 73 25.53 7.06 -9.57
CA GLU A 73 26.73 6.22 -9.45
C GLU A 73 26.58 5.31 -8.21
N PRO A 74 26.46 3.97 -8.35
CA PRO A 74 26.42 3.18 -9.59
C PRO A 74 25.20 3.49 -10.47
N GLU A 75 25.28 3.10 -11.74
CA GLU A 75 24.18 3.28 -12.70
C GLU A 75 22.95 2.48 -12.25
N GLY A 76 21.82 3.17 -12.13
CA GLY A 76 20.53 2.60 -11.78
C GLY A 76 19.50 2.88 -12.87
N GLU A 77 18.37 2.20 -12.81
CA GLU A 77 17.26 2.44 -13.72
C GLU A 77 16.48 3.68 -13.27
N ILE A 78 16.62 4.79 -14.01
CA ILE A 78 15.99 6.06 -13.69
C ILE A 78 14.96 6.42 -14.77
N ARG A 79 13.72 6.72 -14.35
CA ARG A 79 12.62 7.12 -15.22
C ARG A 79 11.83 8.30 -14.64
N PRO A 80 11.38 9.28 -15.44
CA PRO A 80 11.74 9.48 -16.85
C PRO A 80 13.23 9.88 -16.99
N GLN A 81 13.77 9.80 -18.21
CA GLN A 81 15.14 10.23 -18.47
C GLN A 81 15.31 11.73 -18.21
N ASP A 82 14.34 12.52 -18.67
CA ASP A 82 14.32 13.97 -18.55
C ASP A 82 13.00 14.41 -17.93
N LEU A 83 13.06 15.37 -17.01
CA LEU A 83 11.88 15.88 -16.31
C LEU A 83 11.86 17.40 -16.33
N LYS A 84 10.73 17.95 -16.80
CA LYS A 84 10.51 19.39 -16.83
C LYS A 84 10.08 19.91 -15.46
N PHE A 85 10.80 20.90 -14.95
CA PHE A 85 10.44 21.64 -13.77
C PHE A 85 9.74 22.96 -14.13
N THR A 86 8.71 23.33 -13.36
CA THR A 86 7.99 24.60 -13.52
C THR A 86 7.70 25.20 -12.15
N LEU A 87 7.74 26.53 -12.05
CA LEU A 87 7.45 27.26 -10.82
C LEU A 87 5.94 27.37 -10.54
N ALA A 88 5.10 26.96 -11.50
CA ALA A 88 3.65 26.95 -11.34
C ALA A 88 3.21 26.06 -10.16
N VAL A 89 2.45 26.66 -9.24
CA VAL A 89 1.97 26.04 -7.99
C VAL A 89 0.81 25.05 -8.23
N THR A 90 0.07 25.20 -9.32
CA THR A 90 -1.17 24.43 -9.59
C THR A 90 -0.95 23.13 -10.38
N LYS A 91 0.27 22.82 -10.81
CA LYS A 91 0.57 21.60 -11.58
C LYS A 91 1.09 20.53 -10.64
N MET A 92 0.62 19.28 -10.81
CA MET A 92 1.23 18.13 -10.13
C MET A 92 2.72 18.11 -10.44
N LYS A 93 3.55 18.06 -9.41
CA LYS A 93 5.00 18.00 -9.57
C LYS A 93 5.37 16.57 -9.99
N GLY A 94 6.05 16.46 -11.13
CA GLY A 94 6.62 15.20 -11.57
C GLY A 94 7.76 14.76 -10.64
N TYR A 95 8.18 13.51 -10.77
CA TYR A 95 9.28 12.92 -10.02
C TYR A 95 10.07 11.96 -10.89
N PHE A 96 11.31 11.71 -10.49
CA PHE A 96 12.11 10.60 -10.99
C PHE A 96 11.88 9.38 -10.10
N GLU A 97 11.62 8.24 -10.71
CA GLU A 97 11.68 6.92 -10.10
C GLU A 97 13.06 6.33 -10.41
N ALA A 98 13.85 6.07 -9.37
CA ALA A 98 15.17 5.46 -9.49
C ALA A 98 15.17 4.09 -8.80
N PHE A 99 15.57 3.06 -9.52
CA PHE A 99 15.71 1.70 -9.02
C PHE A 99 17.15 1.22 -9.13
N PHE A 100 17.67 0.61 -8.06
CA PHE A 100 19.01 0.06 -8.01
C PHE A 100 18.95 -1.44 -7.72
N GLU A 101 19.66 -2.23 -8.51
CA GLU A 101 19.84 -3.66 -8.23
C GLU A 101 20.86 -3.92 -7.12
N GLN A 102 21.86 -3.03 -7.03
CA GLN A 102 22.93 -3.11 -6.04
C GLN A 102 22.50 -2.43 -4.73
N PRO A 103 23.05 -2.84 -3.57
CA PRO A 103 22.81 -2.14 -2.31
C PRO A 103 23.52 -0.77 -2.28
N PRO A 104 23.09 0.15 -1.39
CA PRO A 104 23.77 1.43 -1.18
C PRO A 104 25.27 1.24 -0.85
N PRO A 105 26.15 2.21 -1.16
CA PRO A 105 25.82 3.61 -1.40
C PRO A 105 25.56 3.97 -2.86
N PHE A 106 24.61 4.89 -3.07
CA PHE A 106 24.32 5.50 -4.38
C PHE A 106 24.57 6.99 -4.32
N LYS A 107 25.31 7.54 -5.26
CA LYS A 107 25.47 8.98 -5.44
C LYS A 107 24.53 9.45 -6.55
N LEU A 108 23.59 10.32 -6.21
CA LEU A 108 22.65 10.95 -7.13
C LEU A 108 23.12 12.37 -7.46
N SER A 109 23.05 12.73 -8.73
CA SER A 109 23.39 14.06 -9.24
C SER A 109 22.27 14.56 -10.14
N LEU A 110 21.73 15.73 -9.84
CA LEU A 110 20.72 16.41 -10.65
C LEU A 110 21.42 17.44 -11.54
N ILE A 111 21.19 17.36 -12.84
CA ILE A 111 21.83 18.20 -13.84
C ILE A 111 20.75 18.93 -14.63
N GLU A 112 20.92 20.24 -14.82
CA GLU A 112 20.11 21.01 -15.76
C GLU A 112 20.63 20.81 -17.18
N ILE A 113 19.75 20.44 -18.12
CA ILE A 113 20.17 20.01 -19.47
C ILE A 113 20.73 21.16 -20.30
N ASP A 114 20.14 22.35 -20.20
CA ASP A 114 20.51 23.48 -21.05
C ASP A 114 21.84 24.13 -20.64
N SER A 115 22.18 24.07 -19.36
CA SER A 115 23.42 24.62 -18.79
C SER A 115 24.50 23.56 -18.53
N GLU A 116 24.14 22.27 -18.57
CA GLU A 116 24.95 21.14 -18.12
C GLU A 116 25.48 21.28 -16.67
N GLU A 117 24.86 22.17 -15.88
CA GLU A 117 25.29 22.44 -14.50
C GLU A 117 24.71 21.40 -13.54
N THR A 118 25.55 20.86 -12.65
CA THR A 118 25.09 20.01 -11.55
C THR A 118 24.53 20.89 -10.43
N VAL A 119 23.20 20.96 -10.35
CA VAL A 119 22.49 21.82 -9.40
C VAL A 119 22.33 21.19 -8.01
N TRP A 120 22.39 19.85 -7.92
CA TRP A 120 22.26 19.13 -6.66
C TRP A 120 23.00 17.80 -6.69
N THR A 121 23.56 17.38 -5.56
CA THR A 121 24.19 16.07 -5.39
C THR A 121 23.95 15.54 -3.98
N ALA A 122 23.65 14.25 -3.86
CA ALA A 122 23.58 13.58 -2.57
C ALA A 122 23.99 12.12 -2.67
N THR A 123 24.59 11.60 -1.60
CA THR A 123 24.91 10.17 -1.48
C THR A 123 23.93 9.51 -0.50
N ILE A 124 23.16 8.53 -0.96
CA ILE A 124 22.28 7.68 -0.16
C ILE A 124 23.10 6.49 0.36
N ARG A 125 23.09 6.27 1.68
CA ARG A 125 23.73 5.18 2.41
C ARG A 125 22.67 4.40 3.18
N ASP A 126 22.97 3.18 3.61
CA ASP A 126 22.03 2.37 4.42
C ASP A 126 21.54 3.10 5.68
N GLY A 127 22.45 3.79 6.37
CA GLY A 127 22.13 4.56 7.58
C GLY A 127 21.30 5.83 7.35
N ASP A 128 21.02 6.22 6.10
CA ASP A 128 20.11 7.34 5.80
C ASP A 128 18.64 6.89 5.71
N CYS A 129 18.40 5.57 5.68
CA CYS A 129 17.10 4.95 5.55
C CYS A 129 16.54 4.52 6.92
N VAL A 130 16.74 5.32 7.97
CA VAL A 130 16.34 4.98 9.34
C VAL A 130 15.00 5.64 9.63
N ASP A 131 13.99 4.83 9.93
CA ASP A 131 12.67 5.31 10.28
C ASP A 131 12.71 5.97 11.67
N HIS A 132 12.72 7.30 11.72
CA HIS A 132 12.59 8.07 12.95
C HIS A 132 11.13 8.08 13.44
N THR A 133 10.46 6.93 13.45
CA THR A 133 9.23 6.74 14.22
C THR A 133 9.61 6.45 15.67
N GLU A 134 10.09 7.47 16.39
CA GLU A 134 10.08 7.41 17.84
C GLU A 134 8.63 7.17 18.28
N LYS A 135 8.36 5.95 18.75
CA LYS A 135 7.09 5.56 19.36
C LYS A 135 6.84 6.48 20.54
N LYS A 136 6.10 7.58 20.34
CA LYS A 136 5.62 8.42 21.43
C LYS A 136 4.86 7.54 22.43
N PRO A 137 5.24 7.51 23.71
CA PRO A 137 4.57 6.68 24.69
C PRO A 137 3.14 7.20 24.88
N ARG A 138 2.14 6.37 24.52
CA ARG A 138 0.73 6.64 24.79
C ARG A 138 0.53 6.73 26.31
N LYS A 139 0.28 7.94 26.83
CA LYS A 139 -0.20 8.16 28.20
C LYS A 139 -1.54 7.43 28.35
N ARG A 140 -1.57 6.39 29.19
CA ARG A 140 -2.80 5.78 29.69
C ARG A 140 -3.50 6.78 30.61
N THR A 141 -4.66 7.29 30.19
CA THR A 141 -5.60 7.95 31.10
C THR A 141 -6.43 6.89 31.81
N ILE A 142 -6.23 6.83 33.13
CA ILE A 142 -6.96 6.00 34.07
C ILE A 142 -8.31 6.68 34.37
N SER A 143 -9.40 6.02 34.03
CA SER A 143 -10.72 6.14 34.68
C SER A 143 -11.51 4.91 34.25
N GLY A 144 -11.78 3.91 35.08
CA GLY A 144 -12.32 4.02 36.43
C GLY A 144 -13.82 3.67 36.38
N ARG A 145 -14.17 2.40 36.18
CA ARG A 145 -15.44 1.86 36.69
C ARG A 145 -15.36 0.35 36.90
N GLN A 146 -15.10 -0.02 38.15
CA GLN A 146 -15.33 -1.35 38.70
C GLN A 146 -16.83 -1.71 38.64
N ARG A 147 -17.11 -2.99 38.37
CA ARG A 147 -18.07 -3.80 39.11
C ARG A 147 -17.69 -5.28 38.97
N SER A 148 -17.11 -5.82 40.06
CA SER A 148 -17.10 -7.24 40.47
C SER A 148 -18.55 -7.69 40.76
N SER A 149 -18.95 -8.97 40.71
CA SER A 149 -18.43 -10.18 41.40
C SER A 149 -19.19 -11.44 40.87
N SER A 150 -18.54 -12.51 40.40
CA SER A 150 -18.11 -13.76 41.10
C SER A 150 -19.08 -14.96 40.85
N PRO A 151 -18.78 -16.22 41.23
CA PRO A 151 -18.25 -17.27 40.31
C PRO A 151 -19.03 -18.61 40.35
N SER A 152 -18.78 -19.54 39.42
CA SER A 152 -19.08 -20.99 39.63
C SER A 152 -18.37 -21.89 38.61
N GLU A 153 -17.40 -22.68 39.12
CA GLU A 153 -17.06 -24.12 38.95
C GLU A 153 -17.73 -24.87 37.77
N GLU A 154 -17.15 -25.76 36.95
CA GLU A 154 -16.15 -26.83 37.17
C GLU A 154 -15.62 -27.36 35.80
N GLU A 155 -14.41 -27.91 35.89
CA GLU A 155 -13.62 -28.89 35.13
C GLU A 155 -14.13 -29.68 33.88
N THR A 156 -13.10 -30.05 33.08
CA THR A 156 -12.93 -31.26 32.26
C THR A 156 -13.27 -31.31 30.75
N THR A 157 -12.17 -31.35 30.00
CA THR A 157 -11.83 -32.35 28.97
C THR A 157 -12.47 -32.32 27.58
N CYS A 158 -11.55 -32.37 26.61
CA CYS A 158 -11.70 -32.60 25.19
C CYS A 158 -12.59 -33.81 24.87
N LYS A 159 -13.44 -33.69 23.85
CA LYS A 159 -13.74 -34.76 22.87
C LYS A 159 -14.53 -34.24 21.66
N ARG A 160 -14.02 -34.55 20.46
CA ARG A 160 -14.79 -34.59 19.19
C ARG A 160 -16.02 -35.49 19.34
N PRO A 161 -17.07 -35.23 18.55
CA PRO A 161 -17.53 -36.23 17.56
C PRO A 161 -17.79 -35.56 16.20
N ARG A 162 -17.34 -36.11 15.06
CA ARG A 162 -17.74 -37.36 14.37
C ARG A 162 -19.15 -37.26 13.78
N TRP A 163 -19.18 -37.04 12.47
CA TRP A 163 -20.34 -37.01 11.57
C TRP A 163 -21.18 -38.30 11.63
N GLN A 164 -22.50 -38.15 11.55
CA GLN A 164 -23.41 -39.10 10.90
C GLN A 164 -24.71 -38.41 10.46
N ASP A 165 -25.28 -38.99 9.40
CA ASP A 165 -26.29 -38.49 8.46
C ASP A 165 -27.71 -39.03 8.76
N GLU A 166 -28.68 -38.43 8.07
CA GLU A 166 -30.07 -38.83 7.78
C GLU A 166 -31.28 -38.12 8.47
N SER A 167 -31.90 -37.28 7.62
CA SER A 167 -33.32 -37.22 7.23
C SER A 167 -34.40 -36.50 8.07
N ASP A 168 -34.91 -35.46 7.40
CA ASP A 168 -36.29 -34.94 7.27
C ASP A 168 -36.93 -34.03 8.34
N GLY A 169 -37.46 -32.90 7.84
CA GLY A 169 -38.64 -32.25 8.43
C GLY A 169 -38.50 -30.94 9.22
N VAL A 170 -38.54 -29.82 8.48
CA VAL A 170 -39.21 -28.54 8.85
C VAL A 170 -38.44 -27.49 9.70
N LYS A 171 -37.88 -26.52 8.95
CA LYS A 171 -37.80 -25.07 9.20
C LYS A 171 -37.51 -24.59 10.63
N ALA A 172 -36.24 -24.27 10.87
CA ALA A 172 -35.86 -23.09 11.63
C ALA A 172 -35.06 -22.17 10.71
N ALA A 173 -35.57 -20.95 10.51
CA ALA A 173 -34.88 -19.89 9.81
C ALA A 173 -33.59 -19.53 10.56
N LEU A 174 -32.45 -19.94 10.00
CA LEU A 174 -31.25 -19.12 10.06
C LEU A 174 -31.04 -18.58 8.66
N ALA A 175 -30.88 -17.27 8.55
CA ALA A 175 -30.50 -16.60 7.33
C ALA A 175 -29.20 -17.23 6.81
N GLN A 176 -29.32 -18.18 5.88
CA GLN A 176 -28.20 -18.56 5.03
C GLN A 176 -27.91 -17.33 4.19
N GLY A 177 -26.85 -16.61 4.53
CA GLY A 177 -26.35 -15.55 3.67
C GLY A 177 -26.02 -16.19 2.33
N GLU A 178 -26.67 -15.75 1.26
CA GLU A 178 -26.34 -16.23 -0.08
C GLU A 178 -24.84 -15.99 -0.32
N ASP A 179 -24.12 -17.06 -0.69
CA ASP A 179 -22.71 -16.94 -1.03
C ASP A 179 -22.55 -15.91 -2.14
N MET A 180 -21.47 -15.14 -2.08
CA MET A 180 -21.17 -14.18 -3.14
C MET A 180 -21.08 -14.90 -4.49
N THR A 181 -21.72 -14.28 -5.47
CA THR A 181 -21.67 -14.68 -6.87
C THR A 181 -20.35 -14.25 -7.50
N GLU A 182 -19.96 -14.92 -8.59
CA GLU A 182 -18.74 -14.59 -9.34
C GLU A 182 -18.75 -13.13 -9.86
N LYS A 183 -19.93 -12.59 -10.18
CA LYS A 183 -20.09 -11.18 -10.55
C LYS A 183 -19.76 -10.22 -9.40
N GLN A 184 -20.15 -10.57 -8.17
CA GLN A 184 -19.82 -9.79 -6.98
C GLN A 184 -18.32 -9.87 -6.68
N PHE A 185 -17.72 -11.07 -6.77
CA PHE A 185 -16.26 -11.20 -6.64
C PHE A 185 -15.52 -10.44 -7.72
N LEU A 186 -16.00 -10.41 -8.95
CA LEU A 186 -15.37 -9.64 -10.02
C LEU A 186 -15.43 -8.13 -9.74
N LYS A 187 -16.51 -7.63 -9.13
CA LYS A 187 -16.61 -6.23 -8.71
C LYS A 187 -15.57 -5.89 -7.63
N VAL A 188 -15.34 -6.80 -6.67
CA VAL A 188 -14.31 -6.67 -5.64
C VAL A 188 -12.90 -6.80 -6.25
N ALA A 189 -12.68 -7.77 -7.14
CA ALA A 189 -11.42 -8.03 -7.84
C ALA A 189 -10.93 -6.81 -8.65
N LYS A 190 -11.83 -6.06 -9.28
CA LYS A 190 -11.48 -4.84 -10.02
C LYS A 190 -10.95 -3.71 -9.12
N GLN A 191 -11.25 -3.76 -7.83
CA GLN A 191 -10.94 -2.71 -6.85
C GLN A 191 -9.73 -3.07 -6.00
N LEU A 192 -9.48 -4.38 -5.84
CA LEU A 192 -8.19 -4.89 -5.40
C LEU A 192 -7.09 -4.40 -6.34
N GLY A 193 -6.05 -3.81 -5.79
CA GLY A 193 -4.84 -3.35 -6.47
C GLY A 193 -3.77 -4.44 -6.55
N SER A 194 -2.50 -4.04 -6.43
CA SER A 194 -1.35 -4.94 -6.42
C SER A 194 -1.21 -5.76 -5.13
N GLU A 195 -1.89 -5.34 -4.07
CA GLU A 195 -1.95 -5.97 -2.74
C GLU A 195 -2.78 -7.26 -2.71
N TRP A 196 -3.40 -7.65 -3.83
CA TRP A 196 -4.25 -8.85 -3.90
C TRP A 196 -3.56 -10.14 -3.47
N LYS A 197 -2.24 -10.24 -3.63
CA LYS A 197 -1.45 -11.37 -3.12
C LYS A 197 -1.39 -11.39 -1.59
N GLN A 198 -1.21 -10.23 -0.95
CA GLN A 198 -1.23 -10.12 0.51
C GLN A 198 -2.61 -10.44 1.05
N VAL A 199 -3.66 -9.88 0.42
CA VAL A 199 -5.06 -10.22 0.69
C VAL A 199 -5.24 -11.74 0.62
N ALA A 200 -4.74 -12.40 -0.42
CA ALA A 200 -4.83 -13.86 -0.54
C ALA A 200 -4.17 -14.62 0.62
N ILE A 201 -2.98 -14.19 1.06
CA ILE A 201 -2.30 -14.78 2.22
C ILE A 201 -3.14 -14.61 3.49
N TYR A 202 -3.71 -13.42 3.72
CA TYR A 202 -4.62 -13.17 4.83
C TYR A 202 -5.90 -14.02 4.76
N LEU A 203 -6.38 -14.26 3.54
CA LEU A 203 -7.49 -15.16 3.26
C LEU A 203 -7.13 -16.65 3.39
N GLY A 204 -5.88 -16.98 3.78
CA GLY A 204 -5.42 -18.34 4.03
C GLY A 204 -4.97 -19.11 2.79
N LEU A 205 -4.72 -18.43 1.67
CA LEU A 205 -4.07 -19.02 0.50
C LEU A 205 -2.55 -19.10 0.73
N LYS A 206 -1.93 -20.11 0.13
CA LYS A 206 -0.48 -20.34 0.19
C LYS A 206 0.21 -19.65 -0.99
N SER A 207 1.48 -19.30 -0.82
CA SER A 207 2.31 -18.71 -1.89
C SER A 207 2.29 -19.54 -3.19
N ARG A 208 2.41 -20.87 -3.07
CA ARG A 208 2.35 -21.79 -4.21
C ARG A 208 1.06 -21.66 -5.02
N GLU A 209 -0.07 -21.45 -4.36
CA GLU A 209 -1.38 -21.32 -5.02
C GLU A 209 -1.46 -19.98 -5.78
N LEU A 210 -0.81 -18.94 -5.26
CA LEU A 210 -0.69 -17.66 -5.96
C LEU A 210 0.20 -17.75 -7.19
N ASP A 211 1.29 -18.51 -7.10
CA ASP A 211 2.17 -18.77 -8.25
C ASP A 211 1.44 -19.58 -9.33
N ASP A 212 0.65 -20.58 -8.94
CA ASP A 212 -0.19 -21.37 -9.85
C ASP A 212 -1.27 -20.49 -10.53
N ILE A 213 -1.95 -19.61 -9.78
CA ILE A 213 -2.92 -18.66 -10.33
C ILE A 213 -2.26 -17.69 -11.32
N GLN A 214 -1.07 -17.18 -10.98
CA GLN A 214 -0.33 -16.25 -11.83
C GLN A 214 0.22 -16.92 -13.09
N ALA A 215 0.65 -18.19 -13.01
CA ALA A 215 1.11 -18.96 -14.15
C ALA A 215 -0.05 -19.32 -15.10
N ALA A 216 -1.23 -19.60 -14.54
CA ALA A 216 -2.40 -20.01 -15.31
C ALA A 216 -3.17 -18.85 -15.96
N GLU A 217 -3.04 -17.61 -15.46
CA GLU A 217 -3.84 -16.47 -15.90
C GLU A 217 -2.98 -15.24 -16.16
N LYS A 218 -3.17 -14.58 -17.31
CA LYS A 218 -2.38 -13.39 -17.67
C LYS A 218 -3.03 -12.09 -17.20
N ASP A 219 -4.36 -12.05 -17.12
CA ASP A 219 -5.09 -10.85 -16.72
C ASP A 219 -5.10 -10.69 -15.20
N LEU A 220 -4.64 -9.52 -14.71
CA LEU A 220 -4.56 -9.25 -13.28
C LEU A 220 -5.93 -9.24 -12.60
N ASN A 221 -7.00 -8.83 -13.27
CA ASN A 221 -8.34 -8.84 -12.66
C ASN A 221 -8.88 -10.27 -12.57
N MET A 222 -8.53 -11.11 -13.54
CA MET A 222 -8.88 -12.53 -13.55
C MET A 222 -8.07 -13.33 -12.53
N GLN A 223 -6.79 -12.99 -12.29
CA GLN A 223 -6.01 -13.55 -11.17
C GLN A 223 -6.67 -13.22 -9.82
N LYS A 224 -7.07 -11.96 -9.60
CA LYS A 224 -7.77 -11.52 -8.38
C LYS A 224 -9.12 -12.23 -8.21
N LEU A 225 -9.87 -12.41 -9.29
CA LEU A 225 -11.12 -13.18 -9.26
C LEU A 225 -10.86 -14.63 -8.86
N LYS A 226 -9.89 -15.30 -9.51
CA LYS A 226 -9.53 -16.70 -9.20
C LYS A 226 -9.11 -16.87 -7.74
N MET A 227 -8.37 -15.91 -7.20
CA MET A 227 -8.01 -15.88 -5.78
C MET A 227 -9.25 -15.84 -4.86
N LEU A 228 -10.23 -14.97 -5.15
CA LEU A 228 -11.47 -14.88 -4.36
C LEU A 228 -12.36 -16.12 -4.52
N VAL A 229 -12.35 -16.74 -5.70
CA VAL A 229 -13.04 -18.00 -5.95
C VAL A 229 -12.38 -19.15 -5.19
N GLU A 230 -11.05 -19.16 -5.12
CA GLU A 230 -10.26 -20.13 -4.35
C GLU A 230 -10.43 -19.93 -2.83
N TRP A 231 -10.64 -18.69 -2.38
CA TRP A 231 -11.07 -18.42 -1.01
C TRP A 231 -12.47 -18.98 -0.72
N LYS A 232 -13.42 -18.79 -1.65
CA LYS A 232 -14.78 -19.34 -1.52
C LYS A 232 -14.80 -20.87 -1.50
N SER A 233 -14.00 -21.53 -2.34
CA SER A 233 -13.98 -23.00 -2.43
C SER A 233 -13.54 -23.69 -1.13
N ARG A 234 -12.86 -22.96 -0.24
CA ARG A 234 -12.41 -23.43 1.08
C ARG A 234 -13.45 -23.29 2.18
N ARG A 235 -14.57 -22.63 1.91
CA ARG A 235 -15.63 -22.34 2.90
C ARG A 235 -16.87 -23.22 2.67
N GLY A 236 -17.62 -23.45 3.74
CA GLY A 236 -18.90 -24.15 3.66
C GLY A 236 -19.95 -23.33 2.92
N PRO A 237 -21.03 -23.95 2.38
CA PRO A 237 -22.13 -23.22 1.78
C PRO A 237 -22.73 -22.20 2.75
N GLY A 238 -22.83 -20.93 2.34
CA GLY A 238 -23.34 -19.84 3.17
C GLY A 238 -22.28 -19.13 4.03
N GLU A 239 -21.02 -19.58 3.97
CA GLU A 239 -19.89 -18.96 4.68
C GLU A 239 -19.04 -18.05 3.77
N ALA A 240 -19.33 -17.98 2.46
CA ALA A 240 -18.59 -17.16 1.50
C ALA A 240 -19.34 -15.86 1.15
N THR A 241 -19.86 -15.17 2.16
CA THR A 241 -20.60 -13.91 2.03
C THR A 241 -19.66 -12.69 2.12
N ALA A 242 -20.15 -11.49 1.76
CA ALA A 242 -19.40 -10.24 1.93
C ALA A 242 -18.98 -9.96 3.38
N SER A 243 -19.80 -10.36 4.37
CA SER A 243 -19.48 -10.22 5.80
C SER A 243 -18.27 -11.04 6.20
N HIS A 244 -18.27 -12.34 5.86
CA HIS A 244 -17.15 -13.24 6.10
C HIS A 244 -15.87 -12.81 5.39
N LEU A 245 -15.99 -12.23 4.18
CA LEU A 245 -14.84 -11.67 3.47
C LEU A 245 -14.29 -10.44 4.21
N LEU A 246 -15.16 -9.56 4.71
CA LEU A 246 -14.76 -8.36 5.45
C LEU A 246 -14.14 -8.69 6.82
N GLU A 247 -14.69 -9.67 7.54
CA GLU A 247 -14.15 -10.17 8.80
C GLU A 247 -12.77 -10.80 8.61
N SER A 248 -12.58 -11.56 7.53
CA SER A 248 -11.26 -12.13 7.19
C SER A 248 -10.21 -11.07 6.83
N LEU A 249 -10.64 -9.83 6.58
CA LEU A 249 -9.80 -8.70 6.20
C LEU A 249 -9.78 -7.61 7.27
N GLU A 250 -10.39 -7.84 8.44
CA GLU A 250 -10.45 -6.86 9.53
C GLU A 250 -9.07 -6.56 10.13
N ASP A 251 -8.21 -7.58 10.19
CA ASP A 251 -6.82 -7.46 10.67
C ASP A 251 -5.86 -6.92 9.60
N LEU A 252 -6.32 -6.68 8.37
CA LEU A 252 -5.50 -6.14 7.29
C LEU A 252 -5.53 -4.60 7.29
N GLU A 253 -4.51 -3.97 7.90
CA GLU A 253 -4.38 -2.51 7.97
C GLU A 253 -4.30 -1.82 6.59
N ASP A 254 -3.87 -2.56 5.55
CA ASP A 254 -3.65 -2.05 4.18
C ASP A 254 -4.81 -2.34 3.19
N LEU A 255 -6.02 -2.68 3.66
CA LEU A 255 -7.17 -2.90 2.77
C LEU A 255 -7.61 -1.58 2.10
N PRO A 256 -7.72 -1.51 0.75
CA PRO A 256 -8.23 -0.31 0.09
C PRO A 256 -9.62 0.06 0.59
N ASN A 257 -9.84 1.36 0.87
CA ASN A 257 -11.12 1.85 1.36
C ASN A 257 -12.25 1.54 0.37
N GLU A 258 -11.97 1.50 -0.94
CA GLU A 258 -12.93 1.13 -1.98
C GLU A 258 -13.43 -0.32 -1.83
N VAL A 259 -12.54 -1.25 -1.47
CA VAL A 259 -12.89 -2.65 -1.21
C VAL A 259 -13.74 -2.75 0.06
N TYR A 260 -13.35 -2.02 1.10
CA TYR A 260 -14.14 -1.94 2.35
C TYR A 260 -15.54 -1.38 2.11
N GLN A 261 -15.67 -0.25 1.40
CA GLN A 261 -16.98 0.33 1.09
C GLN A 261 -17.84 -0.61 0.23
N ILE A 262 -17.26 -1.31 -0.76
CA ILE A 262 -18.03 -2.23 -1.60
C ILE A 262 -18.51 -3.45 -0.82
N LEU A 263 -17.66 -4.04 0.02
CA LEU A 263 -18.05 -5.17 0.86
C LEU A 263 -19.08 -4.76 1.92
N LYS A 264 -18.92 -3.55 2.49
CA LYS A 264 -19.88 -2.95 3.42
C LYS A 264 -21.22 -2.67 2.74
N ASP A 265 -21.23 -2.10 1.55
CA ASP A 265 -22.45 -1.85 0.76
C ASP A 265 -23.14 -3.17 0.39
N MET A 266 -22.38 -4.21 0.03
CA MET A 266 -22.91 -5.55 -0.28
C MET A 266 -23.51 -6.24 0.96
N ARG A 267 -22.93 -6.01 2.14
CA ARG A 267 -23.46 -6.48 3.42
C ARG A 267 -24.73 -5.73 3.80
N ASP A 268 -24.73 -4.40 3.65
CA ASP A 268 -25.79 -3.51 4.13
C ASP A 268 -26.99 -3.46 3.14
N ASN A 269 -26.78 -3.79 1.85
CA ASN A 269 -27.83 -3.90 0.82
C ASN A 269 -27.71 -5.23 0.02
N PRO A 270 -28.22 -6.36 0.53
CA PRO A 270 -28.22 -7.65 -0.19
C PRO A 270 -29.17 -7.70 -1.40
N SER A 271 -29.62 -6.55 -1.92
CA SER A 271 -30.66 -6.46 -2.95
C SER A 271 -30.32 -5.42 -4.01
N VAL A 272 -29.34 -5.72 -4.86
CA VAL A 272 -29.36 -5.23 -6.25
C VAL A 272 -29.25 -6.48 -7.13
N LYS A 273 -30.42 -7.00 -7.50
CA LYS A 273 -30.59 -8.01 -8.54
C LYS A 273 -30.25 -7.43 -9.91
#